data_AF-A0A8H7FCG6-F1
#
_entry.id   AF-A0A8H7FCG6-F1
#
_cell.length_a   1.000
_cell.length_b   1.000
_cell.length_c   1.000
_cell.angle_alpha   90.00
_cell.angle_beta   90.00
_cell.angle_gamma   90.00
#
_symmetry.space_group_name_H-M   'P 1'
#
loop_
_entity.id
_entity.type
_entity.pdbx_description
1 polymer ?
#
loop_
_entity_poly.entity_id
_entity_poly.type
_entity_poly.pdbx_seq_one_letter_code
_entity_poly.pdbx_strand_id
1 'polypeptide(L)'
;MSPAQISAFLDGAIRNRISVRLIAEQHIALSRALGETGAERASADPTGVVDMACAPAQMVRHCGAFVRDLCDATLGASPALIIDGHADAVFPYVPVHLEYILTELLKNAFRATVEHHHKTLASPSLPSPSSYSEVPPVRVTISPPPASAPPGAKFLALRIRDQGGGVAPANMARIFSYAFTTAAATSPDDDSGGGPYAAQHVGGAAAVGSMGGGAGAGNVFGEMAAKGLQAGMGTIAGLGYGLPMSRLYARYFGGSLELLSLDGWGTDVYVKLRCLDEAGDAEI
;
A
#
# COMPACT_ATOMS: atom_id res chain seq x y z
N MET A 1 -5.75 -21.12 -19.62
CA MET A 1 -6.28 -19.75 -19.47
C MET A 1 -5.19 -18.77 -19.90
N SER A 2 -5.53 -17.74 -20.68
CA SER A 2 -4.58 -16.69 -21.03
C SER A 2 -4.22 -15.83 -19.80
N PRO A 3 -3.09 -15.10 -19.80
CA PRO A 3 -2.75 -14.17 -18.71
C PRO A 3 -3.86 -13.16 -18.40
N ALA A 4 -4.55 -12.68 -19.43
CA ALA A 4 -5.70 -11.78 -19.27
C ALA A 4 -6.90 -12.47 -18.58
N GLN A 5 -7.19 -13.73 -18.93
CA GLN A 5 -8.24 -14.51 -18.28
C GLN A 5 -7.91 -14.81 -16.81
N ILE A 6 -6.65 -15.07 -16.50
CA ILE A 6 -6.18 -15.26 -15.11
C ILE A 6 -6.33 -13.96 -14.32
N SER A 7 -5.91 -12.82 -14.90
CA SER A 7 -6.06 -11.52 -14.25
C SER A 7 -7.53 -11.19 -13.98
N ALA A 8 -8.41 -11.40 -14.96
CA ALA A 8 -9.85 -11.16 -14.79
C ALA A 8 -10.48 -12.06 -13.72
N PHE A 9 -10.08 -13.34 -13.69
CA PHE A 9 -10.51 -14.27 -12.64
C PHE A 9 -10.04 -13.83 -11.26
N LEU A 10 -8.76 -13.46 -11.12
CA LEU A 10 -8.19 -12.98 -9.86
C LEU A 10 -8.87 -11.69 -9.41
N ASP A 11 -9.09 -10.75 -10.33
CA ASP A 11 -9.81 -9.50 -10.06
C ASP A 11 -11.21 -9.77 -9.50
N GLY A 12 -11.97 -10.68 -10.14
CA GLY A 12 -13.30 -11.07 -9.67
C GLY A 12 -13.27 -11.78 -8.31
N ALA A 13 -12.36 -12.73 -8.12
CA ALA A 13 -12.24 -13.50 -6.88
C ALA A 13 -11.82 -12.62 -5.69
N ILE A 14 -10.85 -11.73 -5.91
CA ILE A 14 -10.37 -10.79 -4.90
C ILE A 14 -11.46 -9.76 -4.58
N ARG A 15 -12.12 -9.18 -5.59
CA ARG A 15 -13.24 -8.25 -5.38
C ARG A 15 -14.34 -8.89 -4.54
N ASN A 16 -14.75 -10.12 -4.88
CA ASN A 16 -15.75 -10.86 -4.11
C ASN A 16 -15.29 -11.08 -2.66
N ARG A 17 -14.02 -11.45 -2.45
CA ARG A 17 -13.45 -11.60 -1.11
C ARG A 17 -13.47 -10.30 -0.31
N ILE A 18 -13.14 -9.17 -0.92
CA ILE A 18 -13.22 -7.84 -0.29
C ILE A 18 -14.66 -7.57 0.13
N SER A 19 -15.65 -7.81 -0.74
CA SER A 19 -17.08 -7.61 -0.43
C SER A 19 -17.55 -8.47 0.74
N VAL A 20 -17.30 -9.78 0.69
CA VAL A 20 -17.74 -10.70 1.75
C VAL A 20 -17.13 -10.29 3.09
N ARG A 21 -15.84 -9.92 3.09
CA ARG A 21 -15.15 -9.46 4.30
C ARG A 21 -15.74 -8.17 4.84
N LEU A 22 -15.96 -7.18 3.98
CA LEU A 22 -16.52 -5.89 4.37
C LEU A 22 -17.91 -6.04 5.00
N ILE A 23 -18.80 -6.82 4.38
CA ILE A 23 -20.15 -7.09 4.91
C ILE A 23 -20.07 -7.81 6.25
N ALA A 24 -19.19 -8.81 6.38
CA ALA A 24 -19.01 -9.54 7.62
C ALA A 24 -18.46 -8.65 8.75
N GLU A 25 -17.44 -7.83 8.47
CA GLU A 25 -16.86 -6.90 9.45
C GLU A 25 -17.89 -5.84 9.86
N GLN A 26 -18.69 -5.32 8.92
CA GLN A 26 -19.79 -4.41 9.22
C GLN A 26 -20.82 -5.07 10.15
N HIS A 27 -21.25 -6.29 9.84
CA HIS A 27 -22.21 -7.01 10.68
C HIS A 27 -21.67 -7.25 12.09
N ILE A 28 -20.40 -7.66 12.22
CA ILE A 28 -19.74 -7.87 13.51
C ILE A 28 -19.64 -6.57 14.30
N ALA A 29 -19.19 -5.48 13.67
CA ALA A 29 -19.04 -4.17 14.31
C ALA A 29 -20.37 -3.65 14.85
N LEU A 30 -21.42 -3.68 14.02
CA LEU A 30 -22.77 -3.26 14.41
C LEU A 30 -23.37 -4.17 15.49
N SER A 31 -23.15 -5.49 15.41
CA SER A 31 -23.66 -6.43 16.42
C SER A 31 -23.03 -6.18 17.79
N ARG A 32 -21.74 -5.83 17.84
CA ARG A 32 -21.05 -5.43 19.08
C ARG A 32 -21.61 -4.13 19.63
N ALA A 33 -21.73 -3.11 18.80
CA ALA A 33 -22.29 -1.80 19.19
C ALA A 33 -23.74 -1.92 19.71
N LEU A 34 -24.55 -2.83 19.16
CA LEU A 34 -25.92 -3.09 19.62
C LEU A 34 -25.97 -3.85 20.96
N GLY A 35 -25.01 -4.74 21.21
CA GLY A 35 -24.93 -5.57 22.41
C GLY A 35 -24.40 -4.84 23.65
N GLU A 36 -23.74 -3.69 23.47
CA GLU A 36 -23.30 -2.82 24.56
C GLU A 36 -24.52 -2.13 25.22
N THR A 37 -24.61 -2.21 26.55
CA THR A 37 -25.72 -1.65 27.34
C THR A 37 -25.20 -0.61 28.34
N GLY A 38 -25.92 0.51 28.53
CA GLY A 38 -25.53 1.56 29.48
C GLY A 38 -24.55 2.59 28.93
N ALA A 39 -23.62 3.06 29.77
CA ALA A 39 -22.69 4.16 29.48
C ALA A 39 -21.70 3.87 28.33
N GLU A 40 -21.44 2.59 28.03
CA GLU A 40 -20.57 2.12 26.94
C GLU A 40 -21.18 2.39 25.55
N ARG A 41 -22.52 2.48 25.47
CA ARG A 41 -23.26 2.77 24.24
C ARG A 41 -23.04 4.20 23.73
N ALA A 42 -22.59 5.12 24.58
CA ALA A 42 -22.25 6.48 24.20
C ALA A 42 -20.87 6.60 23.54
N SER A 43 -20.00 5.58 23.69
CA SER A 43 -18.69 5.48 23.05
C SER A 43 -18.65 4.55 21.83
N ALA A 44 -19.70 3.74 21.62
CA ALA A 44 -19.81 2.85 20.48
C ALA A 44 -20.02 3.66 19.20
N ASP A 45 -19.09 3.58 18.25
CA ASP A 45 -19.23 4.23 16.94
C ASP A 45 -20.33 3.54 16.12
N PRO A 46 -21.46 4.21 15.83
CA PRO A 46 -22.59 3.59 15.16
C PRO A 46 -22.36 3.29 13.67
N THR A 47 -21.23 3.73 13.09
CA THR A 47 -20.96 3.61 11.64
C THR A 47 -20.27 2.30 11.24
N GLY A 48 -19.94 1.44 12.20
CA GLY A 48 -19.37 0.11 11.94
C GLY A 48 -17.91 0.18 11.50
N VAL A 49 -17.60 -0.26 10.27
CA VAL A 49 -16.24 -0.27 9.71
C VAL A 49 -15.82 1.04 9.03
N VAL A 50 -16.77 1.96 8.85
CA VAL A 50 -16.51 3.27 8.25
C VAL A 50 -16.16 4.25 9.37
N ASP A 51 -14.98 4.85 9.26
CA ASP A 51 -14.56 5.97 10.09
C ASP A 51 -14.95 7.26 9.38
N MET A 52 -15.87 8.02 9.97
CA MET A 52 -16.37 9.28 9.40
C MET A 52 -15.34 10.41 9.44
N ALA A 53 -14.30 10.28 10.27
CA ALA A 53 -13.23 11.26 10.44
C ALA A 53 -11.84 10.65 10.14
N CYS A 54 -11.76 9.74 9.17
CA CYS A 54 -10.52 9.07 8.82
C CYS A 54 -9.45 10.10 8.41
N ALA A 55 -8.33 10.12 9.13
CA ALA A 55 -7.26 11.09 8.97
C ALA A 55 -6.12 10.54 8.09
N PRO A 56 -6.10 10.78 6.76
CA PRO A 56 -5.10 10.23 5.84
C PRO A 56 -3.65 10.56 6.25
N ALA A 57 -3.39 11.75 6.78
CA ALA A 57 -2.04 12.12 7.22
C ALA A 57 -1.56 11.26 8.40
N GLN A 58 -2.45 10.86 9.31
CA GLN A 58 -2.09 9.96 10.41
C GLN A 58 -1.82 8.54 9.88
N MET A 59 -2.65 8.06 8.96
CA MET A 59 -2.48 6.75 8.32
C MET A 59 -1.17 6.68 7.53
N VAL A 60 -0.83 7.72 6.76
CA VAL A 60 0.44 7.82 6.02
C VAL A 60 1.64 7.78 6.98
N ARG A 61 1.57 8.46 8.13
CA ARG A 61 2.64 8.39 9.15
C ARG A 61 2.77 7.00 9.74
N HIS A 62 1.64 6.35 10.05
CA HIS A 62 1.63 5.00 10.63
C HIS A 62 2.21 3.96 9.66
N CYS A 63 1.67 3.88 8.44
CA CYS A 63 2.19 2.99 7.40
C CYS A 63 3.65 3.33 7.06
N GLY A 64 4.02 4.61 7.01
CA GLY A 64 5.38 5.06 6.74
C GLY A 64 6.39 4.64 7.80
N ALA A 65 6.02 4.72 9.08
CA ALA A 65 6.87 4.25 10.17
C ALA A 65 7.10 2.73 10.08
N PHE A 66 6.04 1.97 9.88
CA PHE A 66 6.13 0.52 9.69
C PHE A 66 7.00 0.14 8.48
N VAL A 67 6.81 0.80 7.33
CA VAL A 67 7.59 0.53 6.12
C VAL A 67 9.05 0.96 6.27
N ARG A 68 9.32 2.05 7.00
CA ARG A 68 10.69 2.45 7.34
C ARG A 68 11.41 1.37 8.12
N ASP A 69 10.81 0.85 9.19
CA ASP A 69 11.42 -0.20 10.02
C ASP A 69 11.73 -1.45 9.18
N LEU A 70 10.83 -1.82 8.27
CA LEU A 70 11.04 -2.90 7.32
C LEU A 70 12.18 -2.60 6.33
N CYS A 71 12.27 -1.37 5.84
CA CYS A 71 13.28 -0.92 4.88
C CYS A 71 14.67 -0.87 5.53
N ASP A 72 14.79 -0.34 6.75
CA ASP A 72 16.02 -0.32 7.53
C ASP A 72 16.50 -1.76 7.83
N ALA A 73 15.59 -2.65 8.24
CA ALA A 73 15.92 -4.04 8.53
C ALA A 73 16.37 -4.85 7.30
N THR A 74 15.88 -4.51 6.10
CA THR A 74 16.13 -5.30 4.88
C THR A 74 17.17 -4.71 3.94
N LEU A 75 17.24 -3.38 3.85
CA LEU A 75 18.11 -2.65 2.92
C LEU A 75 19.18 -1.81 3.64
N GLY A 76 19.10 -1.67 4.97
CA GLY A 76 20.08 -0.93 5.77
C GLY A 76 19.92 0.59 5.73
N ALA A 77 18.92 1.10 5.01
CA ALA A 77 18.58 2.51 4.92
C ALA A 77 17.11 2.68 4.55
N SER A 78 16.56 3.86 4.82
CA SER A 78 15.19 4.24 4.48
C SER A 78 15.10 5.71 4.09
N PRO A 79 14.19 6.08 3.19
CA PRO A 79 13.95 7.47 2.85
C PRO A 79 13.16 8.18 3.96
N ALA A 80 13.41 9.47 4.14
CA ALA A 80 12.52 10.32 4.92
C ALA A 80 11.13 10.41 4.26
N LEU A 81 10.08 10.47 5.08
CA LEU A 81 8.70 10.64 4.63
C LEU A 81 8.25 12.09 4.82
N ILE A 82 7.86 12.75 3.71
CA ILE A 82 7.37 14.13 3.74
C ILE A 82 5.89 14.15 3.34
N ILE A 83 5.05 14.74 4.17
CA ILE A 83 3.62 14.95 3.87
C ILE A 83 3.40 16.41 3.51
N ASP A 84 2.79 16.67 2.35
CA ASP A 84 2.38 18.02 1.92
C ASP A 84 0.91 18.06 1.46
N GLY A 85 0.40 19.25 1.14
CA GLY A 85 -1.03 19.49 0.90
C GLY A 85 -1.80 19.74 2.20
N HIS A 86 -2.99 19.14 2.34
CA HIS A 86 -3.89 19.36 3.47
C HIS A 86 -3.74 18.24 4.51
N ALA A 87 -2.78 18.41 5.42
CA ALA A 87 -2.43 17.37 6.41
C ALA A 87 -3.45 17.23 7.56
N ASP A 88 -4.36 18.19 7.69
CA ASP A 88 -5.46 18.26 8.65
C ASP A 88 -6.77 17.70 8.08
N ALA A 89 -6.80 17.34 6.79
CA ALA A 89 -7.97 16.77 6.16
C ALA A 89 -8.41 15.48 6.86
N VAL A 90 -9.73 15.34 7.00
CA VAL A 90 -10.41 14.09 7.39
C VAL A 90 -11.47 13.79 6.35
N PHE A 91 -11.79 12.51 6.16
CA PHE A 91 -12.84 12.10 5.23
C PHE A 91 -13.48 10.76 5.65
N PRO A 92 -14.75 10.51 5.30
CA PRO A 92 -15.42 9.25 5.59
C PRO A 92 -14.89 8.11 4.70
N TYR A 93 -14.26 7.10 5.31
CA TYR A 93 -13.70 5.96 4.57
C TYR A 93 -13.53 4.71 5.45
N VAL A 94 -13.16 3.57 4.83
CA VAL A 94 -12.81 2.34 5.56
C VAL A 94 -11.30 2.33 5.85
N PRO A 95 -10.86 2.50 7.12
CA PRO A 95 -9.44 2.67 7.45
C PRO A 95 -8.55 1.52 6.98
N VAL A 96 -9.01 0.27 7.14
CA VAL A 96 -8.27 -0.95 6.74
C VAL A 96 -7.97 -0.97 5.23
N HIS A 97 -8.88 -0.45 4.40
CA HIS A 97 -8.66 -0.38 2.96
C HIS A 97 -7.57 0.66 2.62
N LEU A 98 -7.62 1.83 3.28
CA LEU A 98 -6.62 2.88 3.11
C LEU A 98 -5.25 2.43 3.59
N GLU A 99 -5.18 1.79 4.75
CA GLU A 99 -3.95 1.22 5.33
C GLU A 99 -3.27 0.23 4.37
N TYR A 100 -4.06 -0.67 3.77
CA TYR A 100 -3.54 -1.63 2.79
C TYR A 100 -2.91 -0.91 1.58
N ILE A 101 -3.66 0.02 0.96
CA ILE A 101 -3.19 0.78 -0.21
C ILE A 101 -1.90 1.54 0.14
N LEU A 102 -1.89 2.27 1.25
CA LEU A 102 -0.74 3.07 1.68
C LEU A 102 0.48 2.20 1.96
N THR A 103 0.31 1.09 2.67
CA THR A 103 1.43 0.20 3.01
C THR A 103 2.07 -0.39 1.76
N GLU A 104 1.29 -0.90 0.81
CA GLU A 104 1.83 -1.46 -0.44
C GLU A 104 2.52 -0.40 -1.30
N LEU A 105 1.93 0.80 -1.43
CA LEU A 105 2.52 1.88 -2.21
C LEU A 105 3.79 2.43 -1.57
N LEU A 106 3.82 2.60 -0.25
CA LEU A 106 5.00 3.06 0.47
C LEU A 106 6.13 2.02 0.42
N LYS A 107 5.84 0.71 0.56
CA LYS A 107 6.87 -0.34 0.37
C LYS A 107 7.55 -0.23 -0.99
N ASN A 108 6.75 -0.06 -2.05
CA ASN A 108 7.28 0.07 -3.41
C ASN A 108 8.14 1.33 -3.56
N ALA A 109 7.63 2.48 -3.12
CA ALA A 109 8.33 3.76 -3.19
C ALA A 109 9.65 3.74 -2.40
N PHE A 110 9.63 3.22 -1.16
CA PHE A 110 10.80 3.16 -0.28
C PHE A 110 11.86 2.24 -0.87
N ARG A 111 11.45 1.02 -1.26
CA ARG A 111 12.33 0.04 -1.88
C ARG A 111 13.01 0.60 -3.13
N ALA A 112 12.23 1.16 -4.06
CA ALA A 112 12.76 1.69 -5.32
C ALA A 112 13.77 2.81 -5.07
N THR A 113 13.46 3.71 -4.12
CA THR A 113 14.33 4.82 -3.75
C THR A 113 15.68 4.35 -3.20
N VAL A 114 15.67 3.42 -2.25
CA VAL A 114 16.90 2.91 -1.62
C VAL A 114 17.72 2.10 -2.63
N GLU A 115 17.10 1.20 -3.39
CA GLU A 115 17.79 0.40 -4.40
C GLU A 115 18.43 1.28 -5.48
N HIS A 116 17.73 2.31 -5.96
CA HIS A 116 18.25 3.23 -6.97
C HIS A 116 19.39 4.10 -6.42
N HIS A 117 19.26 4.60 -5.20
CA HIS A 117 20.30 5.38 -4.52
C HIS A 117 21.60 4.58 -4.37
N HIS A 118 21.50 3.35 -3.87
CA HIS A 118 22.64 2.46 -3.72
C HIS A 118 23.34 2.16 -5.06
N LYS A 119 22.56 1.92 -6.13
CA LYS A 119 23.11 1.71 -7.48
C LYS A 119 23.85 2.95 -8.01
N THR A 120 23.30 4.13 -7.76
CA THR A 120 23.89 5.41 -8.21
C THR A 120 25.20 5.70 -7.48
N LEU A 121 25.27 5.44 -6.18
CA LEU A 121 26.50 5.58 -5.39
C LEU A 121 27.58 4.56 -5.75
N ALA A 122 27.19 3.37 -6.19
CA ALA A 122 28.11 2.33 -6.64
C ALA A 122 28.68 2.58 -8.06
N SER A 123 28.17 3.58 -8.79
CA SER A 123 28.60 3.87 -10.17
C SER A 123 30.01 4.49 -10.20
N PRO A 124 30.96 3.93 -10.98
CA PRO A 124 32.34 4.41 -11.06
C PRO A 124 32.52 5.78 -11.73
N SER A 125 31.44 6.36 -12.27
CA SER A 125 31.46 7.62 -13.04
C SER A 125 31.18 8.89 -12.21
N LEU A 126 30.80 8.79 -10.94
CA LEU A 126 30.63 9.95 -10.06
C LEU A 126 31.89 10.21 -9.21
N PRO A 127 32.22 11.49 -8.91
CA PRO A 127 33.25 11.80 -7.94
C PRO A 127 32.92 11.14 -6.60
N SER A 128 33.96 10.63 -5.92
CA SER A 128 33.88 9.88 -4.67
C SER A 128 32.75 10.39 -3.78
N PRO A 129 31.81 9.52 -3.35
CA PRO A 129 30.63 9.95 -2.64
C PRO A 129 31.06 10.76 -1.43
N SER A 130 30.61 12.01 -1.34
CA SER A 130 30.64 12.71 -0.06
C SER A 130 29.94 11.81 0.95
N SER A 131 30.54 11.60 2.11
CA SER A 131 30.14 10.65 3.16
C SER A 131 28.72 10.84 3.75
N TYR A 132 27.89 11.70 3.14
CA TYR A 132 26.59 12.16 3.62
C TYR A 132 25.53 12.28 2.52
N SER A 133 25.57 11.47 1.45
CA SER A 133 24.44 11.45 0.51
C SER A 133 23.29 10.67 1.13
N GLU A 134 22.40 11.39 1.82
CA GLU A 134 21.17 10.85 2.40
C GLU A 134 20.23 10.34 1.29
N VAL A 135 19.46 9.28 1.59
CA VAL A 135 18.48 8.72 0.66
C VAL A 135 17.41 9.79 0.37
N PRO A 136 17.06 10.06 -0.90
CA PRO A 136 16.08 11.09 -1.22
C PRO A 136 14.71 10.79 -0.59
N PRO A 137 13.94 11.81 -0.17
CA PRO A 137 12.69 11.59 0.55
C PRO A 137 11.57 11.11 -0.36
N VAL A 138 10.70 10.26 0.18
CA VAL A 138 9.40 9.92 -0.42
C VAL A 138 8.36 10.94 0.05
N ARG A 139 7.59 11.47 -0.89
CA ARG A 139 6.67 12.60 -0.64
C ARG A 139 5.22 12.21 -0.93
N VAL A 140 4.33 12.43 0.04
CA VAL A 140 2.90 12.16 -0.08
C VAL A 140 2.12 13.46 -0.01
N THR A 141 1.45 13.82 -1.10
CA THR A 141 0.52 14.96 -1.17
C THR A 141 -0.89 14.51 -0.86
N ILE A 142 -1.57 15.22 0.03
CA ILE A 142 -2.98 14.98 0.40
C ILE A 142 -3.84 16.14 -0.13
N SER A 143 -4.86 15.81 -0.91
CA SER A 143 -5.84 16.77 -1.42
C SER A 143 -7.26 16.28 -1.13
N PRO A 144 -7.97 16.88 -0.17
CA PRO A 144 -9.37 16.56 0.11
C PRO A 144 -10.25 16.91 -1.10
N PRO A 145 -11.50 16.41 -1.12
CA PRO A 145 -12.48 16.85 -2.11
C PRO A 145 -12.60 18.37 -2.10
N PRO A 146 -12.63 19.04 -3.27
CA PRO A 146 -12.87 20.48 -3.31
C PRO A 146 -14.27 20.78 -2.75
N ALA A 147 -14.42 21.89 -2.03
CA ALA A 147 -15.71 22.29 -1.46
C ALA A 147 -16.81 22.48 -2.52
N SER A 148 -16.41 22.76 -3.78
CA SER A 148 -17.30 22.88 -4.94
C SER A 148 -17.64 21.56 -5.63
N ALA A 149 -17.17 20.41 -5.11
CA ALA A 149 -17.48 19.11 -5.70
C ALA A 149 -19.00 18.86 -5.68
N PRO A 150 -19.59 18.39 -6.79
CA PRO A 150 -21.01 18.06 -6.80
C PRO A 150 -21.29 16.89 -5.83
N PRO A 151 -22.52 16.80 -5.28
CA PRO A 151 -22.94 15.68 -4.46
C PRO A 151 -22.66 14.34 -5.14
N GLY A 152 -22.15 13.36 -4.38
CA GLY A 152 -21.80 12.04 -4.91
C GLY A 152 -20.50 11.97 -5.73
N ALA A 153 -19.79 13.08 -5.96
CA ALA A 153 -18.50 13.11 -6.64
C ALA A 153 -17.37 13.68 -5.77
N LYS A 154 -17.43 13.40 -4.46
CA LYS A 154 -16.40 13.79 -3.50
C LYS A 154 -15.32 12.72 -3.45
N PHE A 155 -14.10 13.09 -3.86
CA PHE A 155 -12.94 12.20 -3.85
C PHE A 155 -11.78 12.84 -3.08
N LEU A 156 -11.21 12.08 -2.15
CA LEU A 156 -9.87 12.33 -1.63
C LEU A 156 -8.87 11.93 -2.72
N ALA A 157 -7.90 12.79 -3.01
CA ALA A 157 -6.77 12.47 -3.86
C ALA A 157 -5.47 12.41 -3.05
N LEU A 158 -4.67 11.38 -3.31
CA LEU A 158 -3.33 11.20 -2.77
C LEU A 158 -2.34 11.12 -3.94
N ARG A 159 -1.17 11.71 -3.78
CA ARG A 159 -0.05 11.55 -4.71
C ARG A 159 1.21 11.13 -3.94
N ILE A 160 1.70 9.93 -4.19
CA ILE A 160 2.97 9.43 -3.64
C ILE A 160 4.05 9.58 -4.70
N ARG A 161 5.17 10.22 -4.35
CA ARG A 161 6.28 10.51 -5.26
C ARG A 161 7.58 9.97 -4.67
N ASP A 162 8.32 9.26 -5.49
CA ASP A 162 9.66 8.76 -5.17
C ASP A 162 10.71 9.26 -6.17
N GLN A 163 11.99 9.03 -5.83
CA GLN A 163 13.13 9.21 -6.73
C GLN A 163 13.81 7.85 -6.95
N GLY A 164 13.00 6.81 -7.16
CA GLY A 164 13.44 5.42 -7.27
C GLY A 164 13.91 5.01 -8.66
N GLY A 165 14.26 5.95 -9.55
CA GLY A 165 14.70 5.67 -10.91
C GLY A 165 13.57 5.31 -11.89
N GLY A 166 12.33 5.28 -11.43
CA GLY A 166 11.16 5.01 -12.27
C GLY A 166 11.03 3.54 -12.70
N VAL A 167 10.07 3.30 -13.58
CA VAL A 167 9.79 2.02 -14.22
C VAL A 167 10.19 2.08 -15.70
N ALA A 168 11.04 1.15 -16.12
CA ALA A 168 11.45 1.00 -17.51
C ALA A 168 10.23 0.82 -18.44
N PRO A 169 10.19 1.47 -19.62
CA PRO A 169 9.07 1.41 -20.55
C PRO A 169 8.61 0.00 -20.92
N ALA A 170 9.55 -0.96 -21.02
CA ALA A 170 9.26 -2.36 -21.31
C ALA A 170 8.41 -3.06 -20.22
N ASN A 171 8.49 -2.58 -18.97
CA ASN A 171 7.77 -3.14 -17.84
C ASN A 171 6.44 -2.44 -17.55
N MET A 172 6.20 -1.25 -18.12
CA MET A 172 5.02 -0.43 -17.82
C MET A 172 3.69 -1.14 -18.05
N ALA A 173 3.58 -1.97 -19.10
CA ALA A 173 2.36 -2.73 -19.37
C ALA A 173 2.10 -3.84 -18.33
N ARG A 174 3.11 -4.24 -17.57
CA ARG A 174 3.10 -5.42 -16.69
C ARG A 174 3.01 -5.08 -15.21
N ILE A 175 3.16 -3.81 -14.80
CA ILE A 175 3.18 -3.39 -13.39
C ILE A 175 1.92 -3.75 -12.60
N PHE A 176 0.78 -3.90 -13.29
CA PHE A 176 -0.49 -4.34 -12.68
C PHE A 176 -0.82 -5.81 -12.94
N SER A 177 0.11 -6.58 -13.51
CA SER A 177 -0.07 -8.02 -13.68
C SER A 177 0.21 -8.72 -12.34
N TYR A 178 -0.66 -9.64 -11.97
CA TYR A 178 -0.42 -10.47 -10.79
C TYR A 178 0.87 -11.26 -10.89
N ALA A 179 1.52 -11.42 -9.74
CA ALA A 179 2.83 -12.06 -9.57
C ALA A 179 4.01 -11.33 -10.22
N PHE A 180 3.81 -10.27 -11.01
CA PHE A 180 4.92 -9.52 -11.60
C PHE A 180 5.69 -8.76 -10.51
N THR A 181 7.00 -9.00 -10.42
CA THR A 181 7.88 -8.32 -9.48
C THR A 181 9.28 -8.14 -10.05
N THR A 182 9.94 -7.04 -9.68
CA THR A 182 11.32 -6.70 -10.04
C THR A 182 12.33 -7.05 -8.95
N ALA A 183 11.91 -7.77 -7.91
CA ALA A 183 12.70 -8.02 -6.70
C ALA A 183 13.93 -8.94 -6.85
N ALA A 184 14.01 -9.79 -7.88
CA ALA A 184 15.18 -10.66 -8.11
C ALA A 184 16.24 -10.10 -9.06
N ALA A 185 16.07 -8.91 -9.64
CA ALA A 185 17.03 -8.37 -10.60
C ALA A 185 18.33 -7.84 -9.95
N THR A 186 18.79 -8.47 -8.87
CA THR A 186 20.00 -8.10 -8.11
C THR A 186 21.25 -8.86 -8.54
N SER A 187 21.16 -9.84 -9.45
CA SER A 187 22.32 -10.43 -10.13
C SER A 187 22.62 -9.64 -11.42
N PRO A 188 23.85 -9.09 -11.60
CA PRO A 188 24.21 -8.31 -12.78
C PRO A 188 24.21 -9.09 -14.10
N ASP A 189 24.12 -10.43 -14.05
CA ASP A 189 24.16 -11.32 -15.21
C ASP A 189 22.77 -11.81 -15.67
N ASP A 190 21.67 -11.39 -15.03
CA ASP A 190 20.32 -11.83 -15.40
C ASP A 190 19.55 -10.71 -16.12
N ASP A 191 19.62 -10.70 -17.45
CA ASP A 191 18.76 -9.91 -18.35
C ASP A 191 17.28 -10.38 -18.30
N SER A 192 16.94 -11.26 -17.35
CA SER A 192 15.58 -11.68 -17.05
C SER A 192 14.80 -10.55 -16.38
N GLY A 193 14.29 -9.63 -17.21
CA GLY A 193 13.30 -8.64 -16.83
C GLY A 193 12.17 -9.26 -16.00
N GLY A 194 11.76 -8.56 -14.93
CA GLY A 194 10.88 -9.03 -13.86
C GLY A 194 9.78 -10.02 -14.28
N GLY A 195 9.48 -10.97 -13.39
CA GLY A 195 8.61 -12.09 -13.73
C GLY A 195 7.90 -12.71 -12.52
N PRO A 196 6.91 -13.59 -12.77
CA PRO A 196 6.07 -14.22 -11.75
C PRO A 196 6.81 -15.03 -10.68
N TYR A 197 8.09 -15.33 -10.90
CA TYR A 197 8.94 -16.13 -10.00
C TYR A 197 10.13 -15.37 -9.44
N ALA A 198 10.25 -14.07 -9.73
CA ALA A 198 11.37 -13.27 -9.26
C ALA A 198 11.45 -13.18 -7.72
N ALA A 199 10.36 -13.33 -6.97
CA ALA A 199 10.43 -13.29 -5.50
C ALA A 199 10.93 -14.58 -4.84
N GLN A 200 11.08 -15.71 -5.56
CA GLN A 200 11.45 -17.00 -4.95
C GLN A 200 12.85 -17.01 -4.31
N HIS A 201 13.76 -16.14 -4.75
CA HIS A 201 15.14 -16.08 -4.23
C HIS A 201 15.32 -15.18 -3.00
N VAL A 202 14.36 -14.30 -2.68
CA VAL A 202 14.47 -13.32 -1.59
C VAL A 202 13.97 -13.87 -0.25
N GLY A 203 13.04 -14.84 -0.27
CA GLY A 203 12.37 -15.35 0.94
C GLY A 203 13.16 -16.34 1.81
N GLY A 204 14.37 -16.75 1.41
CA GLY A 204 15.11 -17.82 2.07
C GLY A 204 15.88 -17.42 3.35
N ALA A 205 16.28 -16.16 3.48
CA ALA A 205 17.22 -15.74 4.54
C ALA A 205 16.55 -15.05 5.75
N ALA A 206 15.42 -14.36 5.57
CA ALA A 206 14.80 -13.55 6.62
C ALA A 206 13.84 -14.31 7.55
N ALA A 207 13.47 -15.56 7.21
CA ALA A 207 12.43 -16.31 7.93
C ALA A 207 12.89 -17.04 9.20
N VAL A 208 14.20 -17.02 9.54
CA VAL A 208 14.77 -17.86 10.61
C VAL A 208 14.83 -17.14 11.99
N GLY A 209 14.63 -15.82 12.04
CA GLY A 209 15.02 -15.01 13.21
C GLY A 209 13.96 -14.71 14.29
N SER A 210 12.67 -14.97 14.08
CA SER A 210 11.63 -14.40 14.96
C SER A 210 10.57 -15.42 15.40
N MET A 211 10.97 -16.40 16.20
CA MET A 211 10.05 -17.21 17.01
C MET A 211 10.34 -16.97 18.50
N GLY A 212 9.53 -16.13 19.16
CA GLY A 212 9.64 -15.85 20.58
C GLY A 212 8.40 -15.21 21.20
N GLY A 213 7.41 -16.04 21.57
CA GLY A 213 6.56 -15.97 22.78
C GLY A 213 5.65 -14.76 23.09
N GLY A 214 4.35 -15.02 23.28
CA GLY A 214 3.45 -14.20 24.09
C GLY A 214 1.96 -14.42 23.82
N ALA A 215 1.26 -15.15 24.70
CA ALA A 215 -0.17 -15.46 24.60
C ALA A 215 -1.06 -14.35 25.19
N GLY A 216 -2.12 -13.95 24.45
CA GLY A 216 -3.20 -13.08 24.93
C GLY A 216 -4.46 -13.31 24.10
N ALA A 217 -5.57 -13.65 24.76
CA ALA A 217 -6.83 -14.01 24.13
C ALA A 217 -7.51 -12.78 23.48
N GLY A 218 -7.40 -12.65 22.15
CA GLY A 218 -8.06 -11.63 21.35
C GLY A 218 -8.02 -11.95 19.85
N ASN A 219 -9.20 -11.96 19.21
CA ASN A 219 -9.43 -11.95 17.75
C ASN A 219 -8.50 -12.85 16.88
N VAL A 220 -8.76 -14.16 16.93
CA VAL A 220 -8.06 -15.25 16.22
C VAL A 220 -7.85 -15.03 14.71
N PHE A 221 -8.68 -14.22 14.02
CA PHE A 221 -8.53 -13.94 12.58
C PHE A 221 -7.93 -12.57 12.24
N GLY A 222 -7.96 -11.62 13.17
CA GLY A 222 -7.05 -10.46 13.11
C GLY A 222 -5.62 -10.96 13.11
N GLU A 223 -5.32 -11.98 13.91
CA GLU A 223 -4.05 -12.70 13.90
C GLU A 223 -3.77 -13.48 12.61
N MET A 224 -4.73 -14.18 11.98
CA MET A 224 -4.46 -14.93 10.74
C MET A 224 -4.34 -14.03 9.50
N ALA A 225 -5.15 -12.98 9.39
CA ALA A 225 -4.97 -11.95 8.38
C ALA A 225 -3.67 -11.17 8.63
N ALA A 226 -3.36 -10.83 9.89
CA ALA A 226 -2.07 -10.28 10.26
C ALA A 226 -0.92 -11.25 9.97
N LYS A 227 -1.06 -12.57 10.14
CA LYS A 227 -0.03 -13.60 9.86
C LYS A 227 0.16 -13.89 8.37
N GLY A 228 -0.92 -13.87 7.57
CA GLY A 228 -0.84 -13.94 6.11
C GLY A 228 -0.28 -12.66 5.50
N LEU A 229 -0.60 -11.52 6.12
CA LEU A 229 0.07 -10.24 5.87
C LEU A 229 1.53 -10.33 6.38
N GLN A 230 1.83 -10.98 7.51
CA GLN A 230 3.17 -11.17 8.11
C GLN A 230 4.10 -11.96 7.20
N ALA A 231 3.58 -12.97 6.50
CA ALA A 231 4.33 -13.73 5.50
C ALA A 231 4.72 -12.89 4.25
N GLY A 232 3.97 -11.82 3.94
CA GLY A 232 4.32 -10.81 2.92
C GLY A 232 4.84 -9.47 3.47
N MET A 233 4.89 -9.32 4.80
CA MET A 233 5.38 -8.16 5.57
C MET A 233 6.74 -8.43 6.20
N GLY A 234 7.24 -9.67 6.22
CA GLY A 234 8.61 -9.97 6.61
C GLY A 234 9.66 -9.47 5.61
N THR A 235 9.24 -9.04 4.42
CA THR A 235 10.12 -8.57 3.35
C THR A 235 9.58 -7.29 2.71
N ILE A 236 10.48 -6.32 2.47
CA ILE A 236 10.15 -5.07 1.75
C ILE A 236 9.69 -5.35 0.30
N ALA A 237 10.17 -6.46 -0.27
CA ALA A 237 9.76 -6.98 -1.57
C ALA A 237 8.72 -8.10 -1.40
N GLY A 238 7.56 -7.94 -2.03
CA GLY A 238 6.49 -8.95 -2.03
C GLY A 238 6.45 -9.83 -3.29
N LEU A 239 5.45 -10.70 -3.34
CA LEU A 239 5.21 -11.65 -4.45
C LEU A 239 4.66 -11.01 -5.73
N GLY A 240 4.64 -9.67 -5.87
CA GLY A 240 4.07 -9.01 -7.06
C GLY A 240 2.54 -8.87 -7.06
N TYR A 241 1.91 -8.82 -5.88
CA TYR A 241 0.46 -8.62 -5.73
C TYR A 241 0.08 -7.21 -5.26
N GLY A 242 1.03 -6.41 -4.76
CA GLY A 242 0.74 -5.13 -4.11
C GLY A 242 0.01 -4.10 -4.97
N LEU A 243 0.56 -3.78 -6.15
CA LEU A 243 -0.05 -2.82 -7.08
C LEU A 243 -1.43 -3.25 -7.62
N PRO A 244 -1.62 -4.46 -8.16
CA PRO A 244 -2.95 -4.87 -8.63
C PRO A 244 -3.99 -4.91 -7.50
N MET A 245 -3.62 -5.40 -6.31
CA MET A 245 -4.52 -5.40 -5.15
C MET A 245 -4.87 -3.99 -4.69
N SER A 246 -3.89 -3.10 -4.58
CA SER A 246 -4.12 -1.69 -4.20
C SER A 246 -5.08 -1.00 -5.17
N ARG A 247 -4.96 -1.30 -6.47
CA ARG A 247 -5.87 -0.80 -7.50
C ARG A 247 -7.29 -1.33 -7.34
N LEU A 248 -7.45 -2.60 -6.96
CA LEU A 248 -8.77 -3.16 -6.66
C LEU A 248 -9.40 -2.51 -5.42
N TYR A 249 -8.64 -2.34 -4.33
CA TYR A 249 -9.14 -1.66 -3.13
C TYR A 249 -9.54 -0.20 -3.41
N ALA A 250 -8.76 0.53 -4.22
CA ALA A 250 -9.11 1.89 -4.61
C ALA A 250 -10.38 1.94 -5.48
N ARG A 251 -10.51 1.01 -6.43
CA ARG A 251 -11.68 0.94 -7.34
C ARG A 251 -12.94 0.39 -6.67
N TYR A 252 -12.83 -0.27 -5.52
CA TYR A 252 -13.95 -0.94 -4.85
C TYR A 252 -15.13 0.01 -4.60
N PHE A 253 -14.86 1.24 -4.17
CA PHE A 253 -15.87 2.30 -3.97
C PHE A 253 -15.91 3.34 -5.10
N GLY A 254 -15.49 2.96 -6.32
CA GLY A 254 -15.48 3.85 -7.48
C GLY A 254 -14.29 4.82 -7.56
N GLY A 255 -13.24 4.59 -6.78
CA GLY A 255 -11.99 5.34 -6.87
C GLY A 255 -11.08 4.89 -8.03
N SER A 256 -9.84 5.37 -8.03
CA SER A 256 -8.82 4.96 -9.02
C SER A 256 -7.41 4.93 -8.43
N LEU A 257 -6.54 4.18 -9.10
CA LEU A 257 -5.10 4.17 -8.85
C LEU A 257 -4.40 4.19 -10.20
N GLU A 258 -3.61 5.24 -10.42
CA GLU A 258 -2.88 5.52 -11.64
C GLU A 258 -1.40 5.74 -11.29
N LEU A 259 -0.52 5.38 -12.21
CA LEU A 259 0.93 5.47 -12.01
C LEU A 259 1.54 6.14 -13.23
N LEU A 260 2.35 7.16 -12.98
CA LEU A 260 3.15 7.86 -13.98
C LEU A 260 4.62 7.66 -13.62
N SER A 261 5.37 7.07 -14.54
CA SER A 261 6.80 6.82 -14.39
C SER A 261 7.60 7.86 -15.17
N LEU A 262 8.64 8.41 -14.53
CA LEU A 262 9.69 9.18 -15.18
C LEU A 262 10.94 8.28 -15.18
N ASP A 263 11.15 7.56 -16.28
CA ASP A 263 12.26 6.60 -16.43
C ASP A 263 13.61 7.28 -16.20
N GLY A 264 14.44 6.69 -15.33
CA GLY A 264 15.70 7.27 -14.87
C GLY A 264 15.58 8.30 -13.75
N TRP A 265 14.37 8.65 -13.29
CA TRP A 265 14.15 9.62 -12.22
C TRP A 265 13.34 9.04 -11.04
N GLY A 266 12.10 8.64 -11.27
CA GLY A 266 11.20 8.26 -10.18
C GLY A 266 9.77 8.00 -10.64
N THR A 267 8.88 7.74 -9.68
CA THR A 267 7.48 7.41 -9.94
C THR A 267 6.53 8.29 -9.16
N ASP A 268 5.45 8.72 -9.82
CA ASP A 268 4.30 9.37 -9.22
C ASP A 268 3.10 8.41 -9.24
N VAL A 269 2.60 8.02 -8.08
CA VAL A 269 1.36 7.24 -7.94
C VAL A 269 0.23 8.13 -7.46
N TYR A 270 -0.85 8.17 -8.24
CA TYR A 270 -2.07 8.92 -7.95
C TYR A 270 -3.16 7.97 -7.47
N VAL A 271 -3.74 8.23 -6.31
CA VAL A 271 -4.87 7.48 -5.76
C VAL A 271 -6.05 8.42 -5.58
N LYS A 272 -7.23 8.05 -6.08
CA LYS A 272 -8.49 8.72 -5.81
C LYS A 272 -9.40 7.78 -5.04
N LEU A 273 -9.95 8.24 -3.92
CA LEU A 273 -10.83 7.47 -3.04
C LEU A 273 -12.13 8.25 -2.83
N ARG A 274 -13.27 7.61 -3.07
CA ARG A 274 -14.58 8.24 -2.92
C ARG A 274 -14.94 8.38 -1.44
N CYS A 275 -15.43 9.54 -1.03
CA CYS A 275 -15.98 9.75 0.31
C CYS A 275 -17.27 8.93 0.48
N LEU A 276 -17.42 8.26 1.62
CA LEU A 276 -18.51 7.30 1.85
C LEU A 276 -19.77 7.89 2.51
N ASP A 277 -19.75 9.15 2.94
CA ASP A 277 -20.87 9.86 3.55
C ASP A 277 -22.01 10.19 2.58
N GLU A 278 -21.67 10.45 1.31
CA GLU A 278 -22.62 10.78 0.25
C GLU A 278 -22.61 9.77 -0.90
N ALA A 279 -22.00 8.60 -0.66
CA ALA A 279 -21.88 7.56 -1.66
C ALA A 279 -23.23 6.86 -1.87
N GLY A 280 -23.97 7.26 -2.91
CA GLY A 280 -24.97 6.38 -3.53
C GLY A 280 -24.33 5.13 -4.16
N ASP A 281 -25.15 4.20 -4.68
CA ASP A 281 -24.66 2.98 -5.34
C ASP A 281 -23.50 3.30 -6.30
N ALA A 282 -22.33 2.73 -6.04
CA ALA A 282 -21.21 2.85 -6.96
C ALA A 282 -21.50 1.98 -8.18
N GLU A 283 -21.37 2.52 -9.40
CA GLU A 283 -21.29 1.67 -10.59
C GLU A 283 -19.91 0.96 -10.55
N ILE A 284 -19.90 -0.34 -10.18
CA ILE A 284 -18.69 -1.18 -9.97
C ILE A 284 -18.43 -2.09 -11.17
#